data_AF-A0A239I3U2-F1
#
_entry.id   AF-A0A239I3U2-F1
#
_cell.length_a   1.000
_cell.length_b   1.000
_cell.length_c   1.000
_cell.angle_alpha   90.00
_cell.angle_beta   90.00
_cell.angle_gamma   90.00
#
_symmetry.space_group_name_H-M   'P 1'
#
loop_
_entity.id
_entity.type
_entity.pdbx_description
1 polymer ?
#
loop_
_entity_poly.entity_id
_entity_poly.type
_entity_poly.pdbx_seq_one_letter_code
_entity_poly.pdbx_strand_id
1 'polypeptide(L)'
;MYYAGFAALALISAPANAQNPLEVVVVRVGDRLVDGTAIVEIRILNAGDQTQNVDLPQRISAQLVMRDDNRRVWLDRAAQTPASISIAARGFASARYCVDLPQIADTAILSVPAWSNQYVAIVTNTRNPSHRANIKGIAEDMATATSVAPTPIPPTPPPTDRRIGNAFLSNLSAYEPIYAVYGPGTNTDARIQLSFKYQLFGSHARQEGASSLADGLYFAYTQRMFWDLEAESSPFRNIDYQPELFYLSPAMTASQKATVSGQVGIRHESNGKAGPDSRSVNGIYVSPMGAFSLGGDARLIVAPRLWLYVGDRSDNPDIRRYRGNTGLVVQIGRDNGLRLTTSSRFNFWSGKGSLGADLSYPMNRLLGGGPDFYLFAQSFVGYGENLLDYNKSTTRLRIGVALVR
;
A
#
# COMPACT_ATOMS: atom_id res chain seq x y z
N MET A 1 -3.93 -34.38 60.35
CA MET A 1 -3.13 -33.22 60.76
C MET A 1 -1.92 -33.11 59.85
N TYR A 2 -1.94 -32.25 58.83
CA TYR A 2 -0.72 -31.78 58.17
C TYR A 2 -0.93 -30.33 57.76
N TYR A 3 0.01 -29.49 58.20
CA TYR A 3 -0.07 -28.04 58.27
C TYR A 3 -0.06 -27.37 56.89
N ALA A 4 -0.89 -26.33 56.78
CA ALA A 4 -0.89 -25.35 55.70
C ALA A 4 0.42 -24.54 55.72
N GLY A 5 1.01 -24.34 54.53
CA GLY A 5 2.12 -23.42 54.32
C GLY A 5 1.77 -22.44 53.19
N PHE A 6 1.47 -21.19 53.55
CA PHE A 6 1.15 -20.10 52.65
C PHE A 6 2.41 -19.46 52.06
N ALA A 7 2.36 -19.04 50.79
CA ALA A 7 3.31 -18.09 50.24
C ALA A 7 2.54 -16.96 49.54
N ALA A 8 2.67 -15.75 50.07
CA ALA A 8 2.19 -14.52 49.44
C ALA A 8 3.07 -14.23 48.21
N LEU A 9 2.44 -13.99 47.06
CA LEU A 9 3.14 -13.55 45.85
C LEU A 9 3.19 -12.02 45.82
N ALA A 10 4.37 -11.47 45.53
CA ALA A 10 4.60 -10.04 45.40
C ALA A 10 3.86 -9.47 44.17
N LEU A 11 2.99 -8.48 44.41
CA LEU A 11 2.43 -7.63 43.37
C LEU A 11 3.48 -6.57 43.01
N ILE A 12 3.89 -6.51 41.74
CA ILE A 12 4.72 -5.42 41.22
C ILE A 12 3.78 -4.46 40.48
N SER A 13 3.52 -3.30 41.08
CA SER A 13 2.72 -2.23 40.47
C SER A 13 3.60 -1.35 39.56
N ALA A 14 3.16 -1.15 38.31
CA ALA A 14 3.68 -0.14 37.40
C ALA A 14 2.89 1.18 37.57
N PRO A 15 3.49 2.36 37.28
CA PRO A 15 2.81 3.64 37.48
C PRO A 15 1.60 3.81 36.56
N ALA A 16 0.55 4.43 37.12
CA ALA A 16 -0.77 4.56 36.52
C ALA A 16 -0.77 5.47 35.29
N ASN A 17 -1.21 4.91 34.16
CA ASN A 17 -1.73 5.67 33.02
C ASN A 17 -3.27 5.48 33.00
N ALA A 18 -3.99 6.61 32.85
CA ALA A 18 -5.44 6.78 32.78
C ALA A 18 -6.27 5.47 32.85
N GLN A 19 -6.66 5.11 34.08
CA GLN A 19 -7.21 3.80 34.41
C GLN A 19 -8.64 3.62 33.90
N ASN A 20 -8.83 2.59 33.09
CA ASN A 20 -10.09 1.85 33.06
C ASN A 20 -10.47 1.53 34.52
N PRO A 21 -11.68 1.85 35.04
CA PRO A 21 -12.01 1.66 36.46
C PRO A 21 -11.96 0.19 36.90
N LEU A 22 -11.85 -0.75 35.95
CA LEU A 22 -11.71 -2.17 36.21
C LEU A 22 -10.24 -2.58 36.09
N GLU A 23 -9.68 -3.05 37.20
CA GLU A 23 -8.35 -3.65 37.27
C GLU A 23 -8.49 -5.17 37.40
N VAL A 24 -7.94 -5.93 36.45
CA VAL A 24 -7.97 -7.40 36.48
C VAL A 24 -6.64 -7.93 36.98
N VAL A 25 -6.67 -8.67 38.08
CA VAL A 25 -5.50 -9.29 38.71
C VAL A 25 -5.68 -10.80 38.60
N VAL A 26 -4.73 -11.49 38.00
CA VAL A 26 -4.71 -12.96 38.07
C VAL A 26 -4.10 -13.30 39.43
N VAL A 27 -4.91 -13.86 40.32
CA VAL A 27 -4.55 -13.97 41.75
C VAL A 27 -3.95 -15.32 42.07
N ARG A 28 -4.43 -16.39 41.41
CA ARG A 28 -4.08 -17.75 41.81
C ARG A 28 -4.24 -18.75 40.67
N VAL A 29 -3.30 -19.69 40.59
CA VAL A 29 -3.51 -20.97 39.92
C VAL A 29 -3.60 -22.03 41.02
N GLY A 30 -4.72 -22.75 41.09
CA GLY A 30 -4.95 -23.84 42.03
C GLY A 30 -4.13 -25.08 41.69
N ASP A 31 -4.12 -26.04 42.60
CA ASP A 31 -3.39 -27.29 42.42
C ASP A 31 -3.86 -28.01 41.16
N ARG A 32 -2.91 -28.64 40.45
CA ARG A 32 -3.22 -29.47 39.30
C ARG A 32 -4.05 -30.67 39.76
N LEU A 33 -5.23 -30.81 39.18
CA LEU A 33 -6.12 -31.94 39.39
C LEU A 33 -5.52 -33.20 38.73
N VAL A 34 -6.00 -34.37 39.14
CA VAL A 34 -5.47 -35.69 38.73
C VAL A 34 -5.56 -35.90 37.21
N ASP A 35 -6.44 -35.18 36.53
CA ASP A 35 -6.68 -35.17 35.09
C ASP A 35 -5.74 -34.22 34.30
N GLY A 36 -4.89 -33.45 34.99
CA GLY A 36 -3.97 -32.49 34.39
C GLY A 36 -4.50 -31.06 34.28
N THR A 37 -5.75 -30.81 34.66
CA THR A 37 -6.43 -29.51 34.64
C THR A 37 -6.04 -28.69 35.87
N ALA A 38 -5.92 -27.36 35.74
CA ALA A 38 -5.77 -26.45 36.88
C ALA A 38 -6.86 -25.36 36.85
N ILE A 39 -7.25 -24.88 38.04
CA ILE A 39 -8.21 -23.77 38.17
C ILE A 39 -7.44 -22.47 38.31
N VAL A 40 -7.69 -21.51 37.42
CA VAL A 40 -7.17 -20.15 37.50
C VAL A 40 -8.25 -19.26 38.11
N GLU A 41 -7.95 -18.63 39.23
CA GLU A 41 -8.80 -17.60 39.85
C GLU A 41 -8.33 -16.21 39.43
N ILE A 42 -9.25 -15.49 38.82
CA ILE A 42 -9.06 -14.14 38.29
C ILE A 42 -9.90 -13.20 39.16
N ARG A 43 -9.27 -12.21 39.78
CA ARG A 43 -9.96 -11.21 40.59
C ARG A 43 -10.05 -9.91 39.81
N ILE A 44 -11.25 -9.37 39.75
CA ILE A 44 -11.56 -8.13 39.05
C ILE A 44 -11.93 -7.11 40.12
N LEU A 45 -11.20 -6.01 40.17
CA LEU A 45 -11.38 -4.91 41.10
C LEU A 45 -12.04 -3.75 40.35
N ASN A 46 -13.08 -3.19 40.95
CA ASN A 46 -13.70 -1.95 40.48
C ASN A 46 -13.17 -0.79 41.33
N ALA A 47 -12.16 -0.08 40.83
CA ALA A 47 -11.61 1.12 41.44
C ALA A 47 -12.52 2.36 41.26
N GLY A 48 -13.61 2.25 40.49
CA GLY A 48 -14.54 3.34 40.23
C GLY A 48 -15.60 3.53 41.33
N ASP A 49 -16.31 4.66 41.23
CA ASP A 49 -17.33 5.09 42.20
C ASP A 49 -18.77 4.67 41.82
N GLN A 50 -18.91 3.80 40.82
CA GLN A 50 -20.17 3.28 40.32
C GLN A 50 -20.08 1.76 40.21
N THR A 51 -21.17 1.04 40.40
CA THR A 51 -21.25 -0.40 40.11
C THR A 51 -20.95 -0.67 38.64
N GLN A 52 -20.11 -1.67 38.37
CA GLN A 52 -19.70 -2.06 37.02
C GLN A 52 -20.18 -3.48 36.73
N ASN A 53 -20.73 -3.72 35.55
CA ASN A 53 -21.04 -5.07 35.06
C ASN A 53 -19.91 -5.53 34.15
N VAL A 54 -19.39 -6.72 34.40
CA VAL A 54 -18.26 -7.29 33.66
C VAL A 54 -18.69 -8.58 33.01
N ASP A 55 -18.62 -8.61 31.69
CA ASP A 55 -18.87 -9.82 30.92
C ASP A 55 -17.64 -10.73 30.91
N LEU A 56 -17.87 -12.01 31.16
CA LEU A 56 -16.85 -13.03 31.27
C LEU A 56 -16.91 -13.97 30.05
N PRO A 57 -16.07 -13.79 29.03
CA PRO A 57 -15.96 -14.68 27.88
C PRO A 57 -15.89 -16.16 28.26
N GLN A 58 -16.50 -17.01 27.45
CA GLN A 58 -16.47 -18.46 27.69
C GLN A 58 -15.06 -19.06 27.53
N ARG A 59 -14.23 -18.49 26.66
CA ARG A 59 -12.86 -18.94 26.41
C ARG A 59 -11.94 -17.72 26.24
N ILE A 60 -10.78 -17.76 26.88
CA ILE A 60 -9.76 -16.69 26.80
C ILE A 60 -8.38 -17.27 26.51
N SER A 61 -7.57 -16.54 25.73
CA SER A 61 -6.19 -16.94 25.43
C SER A 61 -5.24 -16.50 26.54
N ALA A 62 -4.33 -17.39 26.92
CA ALA A 62 -3.19 -17.09 27.78
C ALA A 62 -1.87 -17.55 27.14
N GLN A 63 -0.77 -17.00 27.65
CA GLN A 63 0.58 -17.45 27.32
C GLN A 63 1.16 -18.18 28.52
N LEU A 64 1.67 -19.38 28.28
CA LEU A 64 2.38 -20.20 29.25
C LEU A 64 3.86 -20.21 28.86
N VAL A 65 4.68 -19.60 29.71
CA VAL A 65 6.14 -19.52 29.54
C VAL A 65 6.82 -20.46 30.52
N MET A 66 7.60 -21.38 30.00
CA MET A 66 8.46 -22.32 30.72
C MET A 66 9.91 -22.07 30.29
N ARG A 67 10.88 -22.63 31.02
CA ARG A 67 12.32 -22.35 30.83
C ARG A 67 12.79 -22.50 29.37
N ASP A 68 12.28 -23.51 28.66
CA ASP A 68 12.69 -23.84 27.29
C ASP A 68 11.52 -23.82 26.30
N ASP A 69 10.37 -23.28 26.68
CA ASP A 69 9.14 -23.37 25.87
C ASP A 69 8.17 -22.23 26.18
N ASN A 70 7.59 -21.63 25.13
CA ASN A 70 6.57 -20.60 25.23
C ASN A 70 5.41 -20.96 24.31
N ARG A 71 4.23 -21.20 24.89
CA ARG A 71 3.07 -21.66 24.14
C ARG A 71 1.80 -20.94 24.57
N ARG A 72 0.90 -20.77 23.59
CA ARG A 72 -0.45 -20.29 23.85
C ARG A 72 -1.29 -21.42 24.44
N VAL A 73 -1.98 -21.13 25.54
CA VAL A 73 -2.97 -22.02 26.17
C VAL A 73 -4.34 -21.33 26.22
N TRP A 74 -5.38 -22.13 26.37
CA TRP A 74 -6.75 -21.64 26.46
C TRP A 74 -7.29 -21.86 27.87
N LEU A 75 -7.96 -20.85 28.41
CA LEU A 75 -8.68 -20.89 29.67
C LEU A 75 -10.17 -20.92 29.35
N ASP A 76 -10.87 -21.93 29.85
CA ASP A 76 -12.31 -22.10 29.68
C ASP A 76 -13.05 -21.72 30.97
N ARG A 77 -14.12 -20.92 30.86
CA ARG A 77 -14.88 -20.45 32.02
C ARG A 77 -15.46 -21.66 32.76
N ALA A 78 -15.16 -21.78 34.05
CA ALA A 78 -15.67 -22.89 34.85
C ALA A 78 -17.20 -22.87 34.90
N ALA A 79 -17.84 -24.05 34.92
CA ALA A 79 -19.29 -24.18 34.85
C ALA A 79 -20.05 -23.41 35.95
N GLN A 80 -19.41 -23.17 37.10
CA GLN A 80 -19.97 -22.46 38.24
C GLN A 80 -19.74 -20.93 38.18
N THR A 81 -18.96 -20.45 37.22
CA THR A 81 -18.69 -19.03 37.02
C THR A 81 -19.73 -18.44 36.06
N PRO A 82 -20.52 -17.43 36.48
CA PRO A 82 -21.55 -16.83 35.64
C PRO A 82 -20.95 -16.10 34.44
N ALA A 83 -21.77 -15.85 33.41
CA ALA A 83 -21.33 -15.16 32.19
C ALA A 83 -21.15 -13.65 32.35
N SER A 84 -21.71 -13.08 33.41
CA SER A 84 -21.57 -11.68 33.76
C SER A 84 -21.59 -11.54 35.28
N ILE A 85 -20.80 -10.63 35.81
CA ILE A 85 -20.72 -10.34 37.25
C ILE A 85 -20.91 -8.83 37.47
N SER A 86 -21.68 -8.48 38.50
CA SER A 86 -21.85 -7.09 38.93
C SER A 86 -20.93 -6.82 40.10
N ILE A 87 -20.08 -5.80 39.98
CA ILE A 87 -19.07 -5.43 40.97
C ILE A 87 -19.42 -4.04 41.49
N ALA A 88 -19.80 -3.95 42.76
CA ALA A 88 -20.11 -2.68 43.41
C ALA A 88 -18.95 -1.68 43.29
N ALA A 89 -19.25 -0.39 43.41
CA ALA A 89 -18.24 0.67 43.51
C ALA A 89 -17.21 0.33 44.59
N ARG A 90 -15.92 0.50 44.29
CA ARG A 90 -14.79 0.13 45.17
C ARG A 90 -14.78 -1.34 45.62
N GLY A 91 -15.49 -2.22 44.91
CA GLY A 91 -15.63 -3.64 45.21
C GLY A 91 -14.72 -4.54 44.37
N PHE A 92 -14.79 -5.85 44.61
CA PHE A 92 -14.11 -6.85 43.80
C PHE A 92 -14.98 -8.10 43.61
N ALA A 93 -14.69 -8.88 42.58
CA ALA A 93 -15.29 -10.18 42.34
C ALA A 93 -14.26 -11.17 41.77
N SER A 94 -14.51 -12.47 41.94
CA SER A 94 -13.64 -13.53 41.42
C SER A 94 -14.33 -14.32 40.31
N ALA A 95 -13.60 -14.63 39.25
CA ALA A 95 -14.00 -15.53 38.17
C ALA A 95 -13.05 -16.72 38.11
N ARG A 96 -13.58 -17.93 37.93
CA ARG A 96 -12.78 -19.16 37.81
C ARG A 96 -12.78 -19.66 36.38
N TYR A 97 -11.59 -20.00 35.91
CA TYR A 97 -11.33 -20.61 34.60
C TYR A 97 -10.55 -21.92 34.78
N CYS A 98 -10.76 -22.88 33.89
CA CYS A 98 -10.01 -24.13 33.81
C CYS A 98 -8.98 -24.04 32.69
N VAL A 99 -7.79 -24.59 32.91
CA VAL A 99 -6.73 -24.68 31.90
C VAL A 99 -6.10 -26.06 31.94
N ASP A 100 -5.90 -26.64 30.76
CA ASP A 100 -5.12 -27.86 30.60
C ASP A 100 -3.64 -27.52 30.62
N LEU A 101 -2.94 -27.91 31.68
CA LEU A 101 -1.50 -27.65 31.80
C LEU A 101 -0.70 -28.87 31.38
N PRO A 102 0.38 -28.70 30.59
CA PRO A 102 1.36 -29.77 30.35
C PRO A 102 2.10 -30.13 31.65
N GLN A 103 2.92 -31.19 31.64
CA GLN A 103 3.81 -31.47 32.77
C GLN A 103 4.81 -30.31 32.95
N ILE A 104 4.74 -29.63 34.10
CA ILE A 104 5.64 -28.52 34.46
C ILE A 104 6.71 -29.09 35.41
N ALA A 105 7.96 -29.08 34.96
CA ALA A 105 9.08 -29.66 35.71
C ALA A 105 9.49 -28.85 36.95
N ASP A 106 9.45 -27.51 36.88
CA ASP A 106 9.96 -26.61 37.94
C ASP A 106 9.06 -25.39 38.16
N THR A 107 9.00 -24.47 37.19
CA THR A 107 8.21 -23.24 37.27
C THR A 107 7.73 -22.87 35.88
N ALA A 108 6.48 -22.41 35.78
CA ALA A 108 5.90 -21.83 34.57
C ALA A 108 5.30 -20.47 34.91
N ILE A 109 5.19 -19.58 33.93
CA ILE A 109 4.53 -18.28 34.09
C ILE A 109 3.30 -18.29 33.19
N LEU A 110 2.15 -17.98 33.76
CA LEU A 110 0.90 -17.78 33.03
C LEU A 110 0.60 -16.28 32.93
N SER A 111 0.31 -15.81 31.72
CA SER A 111 -0.11 -14.44 31.43
C SER A 111 -1.41 -14.46 30.63
N VAL A 112 -2.34 -13.55 30.92
CA VAL A 112 -3.60 -13.39 30.17
C VAL A 112 -3.63 -11.97 29.58
N PRO A 113 -2.98 -11.73 28.41
CA PRO A 113 -2.77 -10.38 27.88
C PRO A 113 -4.06 -9.62 27.58
N ALA A 114 -5.16 -10.34 27.35
CA ALA A 114 -6.47 -9.74 27.08
C ALA A 114 -7.00 -8.91 28.25
N TRP A 115 -6.57 -9.21 29.49
CA TRP A 115 -7.15 -8.63 30.70
C TRP A 115 -6.14 -7.91 31.59
N SER A 116 -4.87 -8.34 31.61
CA SER A 116 -3.83 -7.60 32.32
C SER A 116 -2.43 -7.89 31.80
N ASN A 117 -1.53 -6.93 32.06
CA ASN A 117 -0.09 -7.10 31.86
C ASN A 117 0.59 -7.79 33.06
N GLN A 118 -0.18 -8.44 33.93
CA GLN A 118 0.36 -9.13 35.09
C GLN A 118 0.71 -10.58 34.74
N TYR A 119 1.75 -11.08 35.41
CA TYR A 119 2.29 -12.42 35.24
C TYR A 119 2.09 -13.21 36.52
N VAL A 120 1.65 -14.47 36.41
CA VAL A 120 1.52 -15.37 37.57
C VAL A 120 2.48 -16.52 37.44
N ALA A 121 3.38 -16.64 38.41
CA ALA A 121 4.27 -17.79 38.51
C ALA A 121 3.51 -19.00 39.10
N ILE A 122 3.55 -20.12 38.37
CA ILE A 122 3.12 -21.45 38.77
C ILE A 122 4.38 -22.21 39.18
N VAL A 123 4.51 -22.53 40.46
CA VAL A 123 5.64 -23.30 41.00
C VAL A 123 5.12 -24.66 41.45
N THR A 124 5.67 -25.75 40.89
CA THR A 124 5.17 -27.11 41.17
C THR A 124 5.83 -27.79 42.37
N ASN A 125 6.94 -27.27 42.89
CA ASN A 125 7.65 -27.87 44.02
C ASN A 125 8.13 -26.82 45.05
N THR A 126 7.33 -26.61 46.10
CA THR A 126 7.59 -25.59 47.15
C THR A 126 8.49 -26.08 48.28
N ARG A 127 9.07 -27.29 48.20
CA ARG A 127 9.83 -27.90 49.32
C ARG A 127 11.35 -27.63 49.32
N ASN A 128 11.93 -27.02 48.29
CA ASN A 128 13.39 -26.88 48.18
C ASN A 128 13.88 -25.41 48.36
N PRO A 129 14.69 -25.07 49.38
CA PRO A 129 15.11 -23.70 49.67
C PRO A 129 15.99 -23.06 48.57
N SER A 130 16.75 -23.86 47.82
CA SER A 130 17.63 -23.40 46.74
C SER A 130 16.89 -22.82 45.52
N HIS A 131 15.60 -23.13 45.36
CA HIS A 131 14.78 -22.57 44.28
C HIS A 131 14.29 -21.13 44.57
N ARG A 132 14.24 -20.69 45.83
CA ARG A 132 13.85 -19.29 46.17
C ARG A 132 14.85 -18.25 45.67
N ALA A 133 16.13 -18.58 45.62
CA ALA A 133 17.17 -17.71 45.09
C ALA A 133 17.09 -17.58 43.56
N ASN A 134 16.73 -18.67 42.87
CA ASN A 134 16.49 -18.67 41.42
C ASN A 134 15.24 -17.86 41.03
N ILE A 135 14.20 -17.81 41.87
CA ILE A 135 13.01 -16.98 41.61
C ILE A 135 13.38 -15.49 41.59
N LYS A 136 14.30 -15.05 42.45
CA LYS A 136 14.78 -13.66 42.47
C LYS A 136 15.65 -13.33 41.26
N GLY A 137 16.55 -14.24 40.87
CA GLY A 137 17.37 -14.11 39.67
C GLY A 137 16.56 -14.12 38.37
N ILE A 138 15.57 -15.00 38.24
CA ILE A 138 14.66 -15.05 37.08
C ILE A 138 13.73 -13.81 37.08
N ALA A 139 13.29 -13.33 38.24
CA ALA A 139 12.50 -12.09 38.34
C ALA A 139 13.32 -10.83 38.07
N GLU A 140 14.61 -10.80 38.40
CA GLU A 140 15.54 -9.70 38.11
C GLU A 140 15.98 -9.73 36.64
N ASP A 141 16.32 -10.89 36.07
CA ASP A 141 16.58 -11.05 34.62
C ASP A 141 15.32 -10.77 33.80
N MET A 142 14.14 -11.18 34.26
CA MET A 142 12.88 -10.78 33.64
C MET A 142 12.55 -9.32 33.89
N ALA A 143 12.79 -8.70 35.04
CA ALA A 143 12.57 -7.25 35.20
C ALA A 143 13.45 -6.44 34.24
N THR A 144 14.65 -6.94 33.96
CA THR A 144 15.57 -6.35 32.97
C THR A 144 15.14 -6.66 31.53
N ALA A 145 14.56 -7.84 31.25
CA ALA A 145 13.99 -8.21 29.96
C ALA A 145 12.55 -7.70 29.71
N THR A 146 11.82 -7.29 30.75
CA THR A 146 10.46 -6.70 30.73
C THR A 146 10.53 -5.16 30.72
N SER A 147 11.73 -4.59 30.70
CA SER A 147 11.99 -3.29 30.06
C SER A 147 11.87 -3.38 28.53
N VAL A 148 10.94 -4.20 28.01
CA VAL A 148 10.32 -3.84 26.74
C VAL A 148 9.43 -2.67 27.13
N ALA A 149 9.97 -1.46 26.96
CA ALA A 149 9.18 -0.24 26.96
C ALA A 149 7.85 -0.54 26.26
N PRO A 150 6.69 -0.15 26.82
CA PRO A 150 5.40 -0.46 26.24
C PRO A 150 5.51 -0.22 24.75
N THR A 151 5.27 -1.26 23.92
CA THR A 151 5.43 -1.17 22.47
C THR A 151 4.78 0.15 22.09
N PRO A 152 5.56 1.17 21.69
CA PRO A 152 5.03 2.52 21.63
C PRO A 152 3.80 2.43 20.77
N ILE A 153 2.66 2.90 21.29
CA ILE A 153 1.44 3.02 20.49
C ILE A 153 1.93 3.63 19.19
N PRO A 154 1.79 2.92 18.04
CA PRO A 154 2.40 3.40 16.81
C PRO A 154 1.90 4.84 16.65
N PRO A 155 2.83 5.80 16.48
CA PRO A 155 2.49 7.20 16.54
C PRO A 155 1.31 7.42 15.63
N THR A 156 0.27 8.10 16.14
CA THR A 156 -0.92 8.37 15.34
C THR A 156 -0.44 8.98 14.03
N PRO A 157 -0.69 8.32 12.89
CA PRO A 157 -0.15 8.78 11.63
C PRO A 157 -0.65 10.21 11.40
N PRO A 158 0.17 11.08 10.80
CA PRO A 158 -0.25 12.44 10.51
C PRO A 158 -1.60 12.43 9.77
N PRO A 159 -2.51 13.38 10.02
CA PRO A 159 -3.77 13.50 9.25
C PRO A 159 -3.55 13.63 7.73
N THR A 160 -2.33 13.98 7.32
CA THR A 160 -1.89 14.09 5.93
C THR A 160 -1.38 12.77 5.34
N ASP A 161 -1.17 11.71 6.12
CA ASP A 161 -0.71 10.41 5.60
C ASP A 161 -1.85 9.67 4.91
N ARG A 162 -1.99 9.97 3.62
CA ARG A 162 -2.98 9.35 2.72
C ARG A 162 -2.69 7.87 2.44
N ARG A 163 -1.58 7.27 2.91
CA ARG A 163 -1.33 5.84 2.73
C ARG A 163 -2.18 5.00 3.69
N ILE A 164 -2.50 5.55 4.85
CA ILE A 164 -3.34 4.88 5.86
C ILE A 164 -4.77 4.78 5.34
N GLY A 165 -5.37 3.60 5.45
CA GLY A 165 -6.70 3.30 4.92
C GLY A 165 -6.73 3.00 3.40
N ASN A 166 -5.62 3.19 2.67
CA ASN A 166 -5.53 2.91 1.23
C ASN A 166 -4.66 1.67 0.96
N ALA A 167 -5.17 0.49 1.32
CA ALA A 167 -4.47 -0.80 1.20
C ALA A 167 -3.91 -1.10 -0.21
N PHE A 168 -4.51 -0.52 -1.26
CA PHE A 168 -4.15 -0.78 -2.66
C PHE A 168 -3.44 0.40 -3.33
N LEU A 169 -3.03 1.43 -2.59
CA LEU A 169 -2.34 2.60 -3.18
C LEU A 169 -1.08 2.22 -3.97
N SER A 170 -0.42 1.13 -3.55
CA SER A 170 0.77 0.57 -4.21
C SER A 170 0.48 -0.04 -5.60
N ASN A 171 -0.77 -0.26 -5.97
CA ASN A 171 -1.15 -0.66 -7.33
C ASN A 171 -1.20 0.52 -8.29
N LEU A 172 -1.23 1.76 -7.77
CA LEU A 172 -1.21 3.00 -8.56
C LEU A 172 0.22 3.41 -8.87
N SER A 173 0.50 3.68 -10.15
CA SER A 173 1.81 4.15 -10.62
C SER A 173 1.65 5.10 -11.81
N ALA A 174 2.69 5.85 -12.13
CA ALA A 174 2.68 6.70 -13.33
C ALA A 174 2.69 5.84 -14.62
N TYR A 175 2.12 6.38 -15.70
CA TYR A 175 2.01 5.66 -16.98
C TYR A 175 2.67 6.42 -18.13
N GLU A 176 2.13 7.59 -18.49
CA GLU A 176 2.76 8.54 -19.41
C GLU A 176 3.39 9.70 -18.60
N PRO A 177 4.22 10.56 -19.23
CA PRO A 177 4.76 11.75 -18.56
C PRO A 177 3.68 12.64 -17.94
N ILE A 178 4.01 13.24 -16.80
CA ILE A 178 3.16 14.20 -16.09
C ILE A 178 3.89 15.55 -16.13
N TYR A 179 3.33 16.52 -16.84
CA TYR A 179 4.00 17.79 -17.10
C TYR A 179 3.02 18.95 -17.29
N ALA A 180 3.58 20.16 -17.22
CA ALA A 180 2.98 21.40 -17.69
C ALA A 180 4.02 22.15 -18.54
N VAL A 181 3.65 22.50 -19.76
CA VAL A 181 4.51 23.23 -20.71
C VAL A 181 3.76 24.40 -21.34
N TYR A 182 4.50 25.44 -21.71
CA TYR A 182 3.99 26.65 -22.32
C TYR A 182 4.80 27.00 -23.58
N GLY A 183 4.11 27.48 -24.62
CA GLY A 183 4.68 27.94 -25.87
C GLY A 183 3.69 28.85 -26.61
N PRO A 184 3.93 30.18 -26.60
CA PRO A 184 2.99 31.18 -27.10
C PRO A 184 2.87 31.21 -28.63
N GLY A 185 1.92 32.00 -29.13
CA GLY A 185 1.71 32.22 -30.56
C GLY A 185 0.83 31.14 -31.20
N THR A 186 0.03 30.46 -30.39
CA THR A 186 -0.86 29.38 -30.85
C THR A 186 -2.14 29.36 -30.05
N ASN A 187 -3.24 28.83 -30.59
CA ASN A 187 -4.50 28.66 -29.84
C ASN A 187 -4.46 27.53 -28.76
N THR A 188 -3.27 27.13 -28.31
CA THR A 188 -3.00 26.06 -27.34
C THR A 188 -1.68 26.36 -26.63
N ASP A 189 -1.55 27.56 -26.09
CA ASP A 189 -0.30 28.09 -25.53
C ASP A 189 0.26 27.16 -24.46
N ALA A 190 -0.59 26.71 -23.54
CA ALA A 190 -0.21 25.76 -22.51
C ALA A 190 -0.77 24.36 -22.77
N ARG A 191 0.03 23.35 -22.41
CA ARG A 191 -0.38 21.94 -22.41
C ARG A 191 -0.02 21.31 -21.08
N ILE A 192 -1.01 20.66 -20.47
CA ILE A 192 -0.86 19.94 -19.21
C ILE A 192 -1.26 18.48 -19.45
N GLN A 193 -0.46 17.54 -18.94
CA GLN A 193 -0.77 16.12 -19.02
C GLN A 193 -0.74 15.47 -17.64
N LEU A 194 -1.78 14.71 -17.34
CA LEU A 194 -1.87 13.83 -16.17
C LEU A 194 -2.01 12.40 -16.67
N SER A 195 -1.29 11.46 -16.04
CA SER A 195 -1.36 10.06 -16.44
C SER A 195 -1.01 9.10 -15.32
N PHE A 196 -1.82 8.05 -15.18
CA PHE A 196 -1.56 6.97 -14.24
C PHE A 196 -2.02 5.62 -14.80
N LYS A 197 -1.50 4.55 -14.22
CA LYS A 197 -1.99 3.18 -14.37
C LYS A 197 -2.21 2.56 -13.00
N TYR A 198 -3.17 1.66 -12.94
CA TYR A 198 -3.56 0.91 -11.77
C TYR A 198 -3.53 -0.58 -12.09
N GLN A 199 -2.73 -1.34 -11.36
CA GLN A 199 -2.64 -2.80 -11.51
C GLN A 199 -3.85 -3.46 -10.86
N LEU A 200 -4.72 -4.08 -11.65
CA LEU A 200 -6.03 -4.55 -11.18
C LEU A 200 -5.90 -5.67 -10.14
N PHE A 201 -4.89 -6.54 -10.29
CA PHE A 201 -4.63 -7.68 -9.41
C PHE A 201 -3.27 -7.57 -8.71
N GLY A 202 -2.80 -6.36 -8.42
CA GLY A 202 -1.45 -6.12 -7.90
C GLY A 202 -1.17 -6.68 -6.49
N SER A 203 -2.18 -6.98 -5.68
CA SER A 203 -1.99 -7.65 -4.38
C SER A 203 -1.63 -9.13 -4.55
N HIS A 204 -2.29 -9.81 -5.49
CA HIS A 204 -2.02 -11.19 -5.86
C HIS A 204 -0.61 -11.35 -6.43
N ALA A 205 -0.24 -10.48 -7.37
CA ALA A 205 1.08 -10.44 -8.00
C ALA A 205 2.25 -10.36 -7.01
N ARG A 206 2.02 -9.79 -5.82
CA ARG A 206 3.05 -9.62 -4.77
C ARG A 206 3.08 -10.75 -3.74
N GLN A 207 2.01 -11.54 -3.61
CA GLN A 207 1.89 -12.58 -2.59
C GLN A 207 2.32 -13.96 -3.09
N GLU A 208 2.06 -14.31 -4.35
CA GLU A 208 2.15 -15.71 -4.79
C GLU A 208 3.48 -16.12 -5.42
N GLY A 209 4.39 -15.19 -5.71
CA GLY A 209 5.72 -15.47 -6.29
C GLY A 209 5.72 -16.08 -7.71
N ALA A 210 4.61 -16.69 -8.14
CA ALA A 210 4.34 -17.16 -9.49
C ALA A 210 3.60 -16.07 -10.28
N SER A 211 4.14 -15.70 -11.44
CA SER A 211 3.52 -14.73 -12.35
C SER A 211 2.23 -15.33 -12.93
N SER A 212 1.08 -14.75 -12.59
CA SER A 212 -0.21 -15.06 -13.22
C SER A 212 -0.44 -14.15 -14.43
N LEU A 213 -1.31 -14.58 -15.36
CA LEU A 213 -1.77 -13.70 -16.46
C LEU A 213 -2.53 -12.48 -15.93
N ALA A 214 -3.18 -12.59 -14.78
CA ALA A 214 -3.93 -11.48 -14.18
C ALA A 214 -3.00 -10.36 -13.68
N ASP A 215 -1.76 -10.68 -13.32
CA ASP A 215 -0.78 -9.71 -12.82
C ASP A 215 -0.41 -8.65 -13.87
N GLY A 216 -0.55 -8.99 -15.15
CA GLY A 216 -0.30 -8.08 -16.27
C GLY A 216 -1.46 -7.15 -16.60
N LEU A 217 -2.60 -7.22 -15.91
CA LEU A 217 -3.79 -6.42 -16.24
C LEU A 217 -3.79 -5.05 -15.55
N TYR A 218 -3.91 -4.00 -16.36
CA TYR A 218 -3.91 -2.61 -15.91
C TYR A 218 -5.08 -1.83 -16.48
N PHE A 219 -5.68 -1.01 -15.63
CA PHE A 219 -6.42 0.17 -16.07
C PHE A 219 -5.47 1.36 -16.12
N ALA A 220 -5.53 2.18 -17.16
CA ALA A 220 -4.81 3.44 -17.21
C ALA A 220 -5.72 4.57 -17.64
N TYR A 221 -5.31 5.78 -17.27
CA TYR A 221 -6.00 7.00 -17.60
C TYR A 221 -4.98 8.07 -17.92
N THR A 222 -5.10 8.67 -19.10
CA THR A 222 -4.33 9.85 -19.51
C THR A 222 -5.29 10.97 -19.86
N GLN A 223 -5.00 12.18 -19.36
CA GLN A 223 -5.75 13.38 -19.69
C GLN A 223 -4.79 14.43 -20.24
N ARG A 224 -5.09 14.95 -21.44
CA ARG A 224 -4.30 16.01 -22.10
C ARG A 224 -5.14 17.27 -22.19
N MET A 225 -4.74 18.31 -21.49
CA MET A 225 -5.44 19.59 -21.44
C MET A 225 -4.67 20.61 -22.28
N PHE A 226 -5.38 21.26 -23.21
CA PHE A 226 -4.86 22.28 -24.11
C PHE A 226 -5.50 23.62 -23.75
N TRP A 227 -4.69 24.49 -23.16
CA TRP A 227 -5.12 25.75 -22.58
C TRP A 227 -4.73 26.89 -23.51
N ASP A 228 -5.73 27.64 -23.94
CA ASP A 228 -5.57 28.88 -24.71
C ASP A 228 -5.48 30.01 -23.68
N LEU A 229 -4.26 30.43 -23.37
CA LEU A 229 -4.01 31.43 -22.32
C LEU A 229 -4.19 32.85 -22.86
N GLU A 230 -3.94 33.03 -24.16
CA GLU A 230 -4.03 34.32 -24.84
C GLU A 230 -5.48 34.70 -25.21
N ALA A 231 -6.40 33.74 -25.29
CA ALA A 231 -7.82 34.00 -25.51
C ALA A 231 -8.52 34.68 -24.32
N GLU A 232 -9.65 35.35 -24.61
CA GLU A 232 -10.49 36.00 -23.60
C GLU A 232 -10.95 35.01 -22.53
N SER A 233 -10.74 35.37 -21.25
CA SER A 233 -10.98 34.51 -20.08
C SER A 233 -10.14 33.22 -20.01
N SER A 234 -9.12 33.10 -20.87
CA SER A 234 -8.16 31.99 -20.91
C SER A 234 -8.81 30.61 -20.76
N PRO A 235 -9.66 30.16 -21.69
CA PRO A 235 -10.36 28.89 -21.59
C PRO A 235 -9.47 27.69 -21.96
N PHE A 236 -9.78 26.51 -21.42
CA PHE A 236 -9.32 25.27 -22.04
C PHE A 236 -9.99 25.11 -23.41
N ARG A 237 -9.20 25.22 -24.48
CA ARG A 237 -9.69 24.99 -25.85
C ARG A 237 -10.16 23.55 -26.01
N ASN A 238 -9.38 22.60 -25.51
CA ASN A 238 -9.66 21.17 -25.63
C ASN A 238 -9.09 20.38 -24.46
N ILE A 239 -9.78 19.31 -24.07
CA ILE A 239 -9.31 18.34 -23.10
C ILE A 239 -9.56 16.95 -23.70
N ASP A 240 -8.50 16.15 -23.90
CA ASP A 240 -8.65 14.76 -24.34
C ASP A 240 -8.61 13.83 -23.12
N TYR A 241 -9.63 12.98 -23.00
CA TYR A 241 -9.80 11.94 -21.99
C TYR A 241 -9.45 10.58 -22.62
N GLN A 242 -8.49 9.86 -22.03
CA GLN A 242 -7.98 8.60 -22.59
C GLN A 242 -7.91 7.48 -21.53
N PRO A 243 -9.03 6.85 -21.19
CA PRO A 243 -9.01 5.60 -20.44
C PRO A 243 -8.56 4.43 -21.32
N GLU A 244 -7.85 3.49 -20.72
CA GLU A 244 -7.26 2.33 -21.37
C GLU A 244 -7.35 1.12 -20.44
N LEU A 245 -7.65 -0.05 -21.00
CA LEU A 245 -7.53 -1.33 -20.32
C LEU A 245 -6.58 -2.18 -21.13
N PHE A 246 -5.49 -2.66 -20.52
CA PHE A 246 -4.46 -3.40 -21.25
C PHE A 246 -3.84 -4.50 -20.42
N TYR A 247 -3.28 -5.48 -21.14
CA TYR A 247 -2.32 -6.43 -20.62
C TYR A 247 -0.90 -5.98 -20.98
N LEU A 248 0.00 -5.95 -20.01
CA LEU A 248 1.43 -5.73 -20.17
C LEU A 248 2.17 -7.01 -19.77
N SER A 249 2.87 -7.60 -20.74
CA SER A 249 3.65 -8.80 -20.48
C SER A 249 4.84 -8.49 -19.55
N PRO A 250 5.28 -9.45 -18.73
CA PRO A 250 6.57 -9.38 -18.07
C PRO A 250 7.69 -9.14 -19.10
N ALA A 251 8.74 -8.44 -18.68
CA ALA A 251 9.93 -8.27 -19.50
C ALA A 251 10.71 -9.59 -19.55
N MET A 252 11.02 -10.05 -20.76
CA MET A 252 11.81 -11.25 -21.01
C MET A 252 13.22 -10.83 -21.45
N THR A 253 14.24 -11.46 -20.90
CA THR A 253 15.62 -11.26 -21.33
C THR A 253 15.82 -11.82 -22.73
N ALA A 254 16.19 -10.98 -23.69
CA ALA A 254 16.55 -11.39 -25.06
C ALA A 254 18.07 -11.55 -25.22
N SER A 255 18.87 -10.77 -24.48
CA SER A 255 20.33 -10.90 -24.36
C SER A 255 20.83 -10.23 -23.08
N GLN A 256 22.13 -10.29 -22.80
CA GLN A 256 22.74 -9.56 -21.68
C GLN A 256 22.49 -8.03 -21.71
N LYS A 257 22.20 -7.46 -22.88
CA LYS A 257 21.97 -6.03 -23.07
C LYS A 257 20.57 -5.70 -23.55
N ALA A 258 19.66 -6.67 -23.65
CA ALA A 258 18.34 -6.43 -24.22
C ALA A 258 17.23 -7.20 -23.50
N THR A 259 16.10 -6.53 -23.29
CA THR A 259 14.85 -7.12 -22.82
C THR A 259 13.72 -6.79 -23.78
N VAL A 260 12.77 -7.71 -23.92
CA VAL A 260 11.56 -7.53 -24.73
C VAL A 260 10.32 -7.69 -23.87
N SER A 261 9.29 -6.91 -24.18
CA SER A 261 7.96 -7.03 -23.58
C SER A 261 6.92 -6.64 -24.62
N GLY A 262 5.64 -6.70 -24.25
CA GLY A 262 4.56 -6.26 -25.12
C GLY A 262 3.36 -5.78 -24.34
N GLN A 263 2.62 -4.87 -24.96
CA GLN A 263 1.36 -4.37 -24.45
C GLN A 263 0.27 -4.62 -25.48
N VAL A 264 -0.88 -5.12 -25.05
CA VAL A 264 -2.09 -5.25 -25.87
C VAL A 264 -3.25 -4.68 -25.08
N GLY A 265 -4.09 -3.87 -25.72
CA GLY A 265 -5.16 -3.22 -24.98
C GLY A 265 -6.25 -2.61 -25.83
N ILE A 266 -7.26 -2.12 -25.13
CA ILE A 266 -8.36 -1.34 -25.68
C ILE A 266 -8.26 0.07 -25.11
N ARG A 267 -8.46 1.05 -25.97
CA ARG A 267 -8.33 2.48 -25.65
C ARG A 267 -9.54 3.23 -26.17
N HIS A 268 -10.12 4.04 -25.31
CA HIS A 268 -11.06 5.08 -25.69
C HIS A 268 -10.35 6.44 -25.66
N GLU A 269 -10.66 7.32 -26.59
CA GLU A 269 -10.19 8.70 -26.62
C GLU A 269 -11.35 9.61 -27.03
N SER A 270 -11.74 10.53 -26.17
CA SER A 270 -12.77 11.53 -26.46
C SER A 270 -12.38 12.89 -25.90
N ASN A 271 -13.02 13.96 -26.39
CA ASN A 271 -12.76 15.31 -25.90
C ASN A 271 -13.82 15.86 -24.93
N GLY A 272 -14.84 15.06 -24.60
CA GLY A 272 -15.92 15.43 -23.69
C GLY A 272 -16.82 16.58 -24.17
N LYS A 273 -16.71 17.00 -25.44
CA LYS A 273 -17.57 18.03 -26.03
C LYS A 273 -18.83 17.42 -26.64
N ALA A 274 -19.83 18.25 -26.89
CA ALA A 274 -21.08 17.87 -27.56
C ALA A 274 -21.20 18.53 -28.94
N GLY A 275 -22.13 18.05 -29.75
CA GLY A 275 -22.48 18.65 -31.03
C GLY A 275 -21.32 18.63 -32.04
N PRO A 276 -21.16 19.67 -32.88
CA PRO A 276 -20.17 19.70 -33.95
C PRO A 276 -18.70 19.59 -33.50
N ASP A 277 -18.43 19.90 -32.22
CA ASP A 277 -17.09 19.82 -31.63
C ASP A 277 -16.85 18.49 -30.91
N SER A 278 -17.87 17.62 -30.80
CA SER A 278 -17.71 16.26 -30.26
C SER A 278 -16.69 15.49 -31.08
N ARG A 279 -15.73 14.88 -30.40
CA ARG A 279 -14.80 13.93 -31.03
C ARG A 279 -14.63 12.73 -30.12
N SER A 280 -14.62 11.56 -30.74
CA SER A 280 -14.52 10.28 -30.04
C SER A 280 -13.98 9.19 -30.95
N VAL A 281 -13.14 8.34 -30.40
CA VAL A 281 -12.63 7.17 -31.11
C VAL A 281 -12.30 6.05 -30.13
N ASN A 282 -12.65 4.82 -30.51
CA ASN A 282 -12.20 3.62 -29.81
C ASN A 282 -11.20 2.86 -30.69
N GLY A 283 -10.24 2.22 -30.05
CA GLY A 283 -9.28 1.38 -30.73
C GLY A 283 -8.81 0.21 -29.89
N ILE A 284 -8.45 -0.86 -30.58
CA ILE A 284 -7.66 -1.96 -30.02
C ILE A 284 -6.25 -1.85 -30.56
N TYR A 285 -5.24 -2.18 -29.77
CA TYR A 285 -3.85 -2.03 -30.19
C TYR A 285 -2.95 -3.13 -29.65
N VAL A 286 -1.81 -3.29 -30.33
CA VAL A 286 -0.68 -4.09 -29.88
C VAL A 286 0.60 -3.26 -30.00
N SER A 287 1.48 -3.40 -29.02
CA SER A 287 2.70 -2.63 -28.89
C SER A 287 3.82 -3.53 -28.35
N PRO A 288 4.54 -4.26 -29.21
CA PRO A 288 5.78 -4.90 -28.76
C PRO A 288 6.81 -3.82 -28.41
N MET A 289 7.68 -4.12 -27.44
CA MET A 289 8.64 -3.18 -26.88
C MET A 289 9.98 -3.87 -26.73
N GLY A 290 11.05 -3.20 -27.12
CA GLY A 290 12.42 -3.61 -26.86
C GLY A 290 13.13 -2.53 -26.05
N ALA A 291 13.86 -2.94 -25.01
CA ALA A 291 14.77 -2.07 -24.27
C ALA A 291 16.20 -2.59 -24.40
N PHE A 292 17.15 -1.69 -24.67
CA PHE A 292 18.54 -1.98 -24.97
C PHE A 292 19.44 -1.15 -24.06
N SER A 293 20.36 -1.79 -23.35
CA SER A 293 21.42 -1.12 -22.60
C SER A 293 22.48 -0.58 -23.55
N LEU A 294 22.78 0.70 -23.45
CA LEU A 294 23.83 1.37 -24.22
C LEU A 294 25.15 1.48 -23.42
N GLY A 295 25.23 0.85 -22.25
CA GLY A 295 26.35 0.96 -21.30
C GLY A 295 26.11 2.02 -20.21
N GLY A 296 26.65 1.76 -19.01
CA GLY A 296 26.37 2.58 -17.83
C GLY A 296 24.86 2.60 -17.51
N ASP A 297 24.31 3.79 -17.25
CA ASP A 297 22.90 4.05 -16.98
C ASP A 297 22.09 4.45 -18.23
N ALA A 298 22.69 4.36 -19.43
CA ALA A 298 22.04 4.74 -20.68
C ALA A 298 21.23 3.58 -21.27
N ARG A 299 20.01 3.90 -21.73
CA ARG A 299 19.08 2.94 -22.33
C ARG A 299 18.42 3.52 -23.58
N LEU A 300 18.13 2.63 -24.53
CA LEU A 300 17.26 2.86 -25.69
C LEU A 300 16.01 1.99 -25.54
N ILE A 301 14.83 2.56 -25.73
CA ILE A 301 13.56 1.83 -25.80
C ILE A 301 12.94 2.10 -27.17
N VAL A 302 12.48 1.04 -27.82
CA VAL A 302 11.77 1.09 -29.10
C VAL A 302 10.46 0.35 -28.95
N ALA A 303 9.35 1.04 -29.17
CA ALA A 303 8.00 0.50 -29.00
C ALA A 303 7.13 0.90 -30.20
N PRO A 304 7.15 0.12 -31.30
CA PRO A 304 6.15 0.28 -32.35
C PRO A 304 4.77 -0.05 -31.79
N ARG A 305 3.74 0.58 -32.35
CA ARG A 305 2.35 0.34 -31.99
C ARG A 305 1.49 0.26 -33.25
N LEU A 306 0.66 -0.77 -33.30
CA LEU A 306 -0.35 -0.97 -34.33
C LEU A 306 -1.73 -0.92 -33.69
N TRP A 307 -2.68 -0.25 -34.31
CA TRP A 307 -4.05 -0.19 -33.80
C TRP A 307 -5.10 -0.29 -34.89
N LEU A 308 -6.25 -0.83 -34.51
CA LEU A 308 -7.46 -0.85 -35.31
C LEU A 308 -8.52 -0.02 -34.61
N TYR A 309 -9.19 0.81 -35.40
CA TYR A 309 -10.34 1.58 -34.92
C TYR A 309 -11.57 0.70 -34.87
N VAL A 310 -12.32 0.76 -33.77
CA VAL A 310 -13.51 -0.06 -33.52
C VAL A 310 -14.69 0.80 -33.05
N GLY A 311 -15.90 0.28 -33.20
CA GLY A 311 -17.12 0.98 -32.78
C GLY A 311 -17.43 2.26 -33.58
N ASP A 312 -18.28 3.10 -33.00
CA ASP A 312 -18.72 4.35 -33.62
C ASP A 312 -17.58 5.38 -33.70
N ARG A 313 -17.55 6.09 -34.83
CA ARG A 313 -16.62 7.16 -35.19
C ARG A 313 -17.29 8.26 -36.00
N SER A 314 -18.62 8.35 -35.93
CA SER A 314 -19.45 9.30 -36.67
C SER A 314 -18.99 10.77 -36.49
N ASP A 315 -18.50 11.12 -35.30
CA ASP A 315 -17.92 12.43 -34.97
C ASP A 315 -16.64 12.78 -35.76
N ASN A 316 -15.92 11.78 -36.25
CA ASN A 316 -14.64 11.93 -36.95
C ASN A 316 -14.37 10.72 -37.87
N PRO A 317 -15.16 10.55 -38.95
CA PRO A 317 -15.15 9.34 -39.76
C PRO A 317 -13.86 9.16 -40.55
N ASP A 318 -13.18 10.26 -40.90
CA ASP A 318 -11.93 10.26 -41.64
C ASP A 318 -10.68 10.34 -40.74
N ILE A 319 -10.79 10.16 -39.42
CA ILE A 319 -9.65 10.21 -38.47
C ILE A 319 -8.48 9.32 -38.88
N ARG A 320 -8.78 8.14 -39.46
CA ARG A 320 -7.77 7.20 -39.98
C ARG A 320 -6.90 7.86 -41.03
N ARG A 321 -7.44 8.74 -41.88
CA ARG A 321 -6.69 9.46 -42.93
C ARG A 321 -5.57 10.31 -42.35
N TYR A 322 -5.67 10.79 -41.11
CA TYR A 322 -4.68 11.68 -40.50
C TYR A 322 -3.76 10.97 -39.51
N ARG A 323 -4.34 10.09 -38.67
CA ARG A 323 -3.59 9.39 -37.62
C ARG A 323 -3.03 8.04 -38.06
N GLY A 324 -3.57 7.43 -39.11
CA GLY A 324 -3.16 6.11 -39.58
C GLY A 324 -3.51 5.00 -38.60
N ASN A 325 -2.78 3.89 -38.72
CA ASN A 325 -2.92 2.68 -37.89
C ASN A 325 -1.60 2.26 -37.24
N THR A 326 -0.55 3.08 -37.42
CA THR A 326 0.81 2.76 -37.02
C THR A 326 1.45 3.94 -36.33
N GLY A 327 2.24 3.65 -35.31
CA GLY A 327 3.02 4.63 -34.60
C GLY A 327 4.27 4.00 -34.03
N LEU A 328 5.20 4.85 -33.64
CA LEU A 328 6.48 4.44 -33.08
C LEU A 328 6.83 5.36 -31.92
N VAL A 329 7.13 4.77 -30.77
CA VAL A 329 7.79 5.47 -29.67
C VAL A 329 9.23 5.02 -29.60
N VAL A 330 10.15 5.99 -29.59
CA VAL A 330 11.58 5.75 -29.34
C VAL A 330 12.01 6.64 -28.19
N GLN A 331 12.61 6.06 -27.16
CA GLN A 331 13.17 6.79 -26.03
C GLN A 331 14.65 6.46 -25.89
N ILE A 332 15.48 7.48 -25.78
CA ILE A 332 16.92 7.33 -25.51
C ILE A 332 17.32 8.27 -24.39
N GLY A 333 18.10 7.78 -23.43
CA GLY A 333 18.58 8.63 -22.36
C GLY A 333 19.15 7.86 -21.18
N ARG A 334 19.39 8.63 -20.12
CA ARG A 334 19.91 8.13 -18.83
C ARG A 334 18.87 8.29 -17.74
N ASP A 335 18.81 7.34 -16.81
CA ASP A 335 17.85 7.35 -15.70
C ASP A 335 17.96 8.64 -14.87
N ASN A 336 19.19 9.11 -14.62
CA ASN A 336 19.47 10.33 -13.86
C ASN A 336 20.14 11.42 -14.72
N GLY A 337 19.85 11.48 -16.02
CA GLY A 337 20.45 12.48 -16.94
C GLY A 337 19.48 12.94 -18.02
N LEU A 338 20.01 13.34 -19.18
CA LEU A 338 19.21 13.74 -20.34
C LEU A 338 18.39 12.55 -20.87
N ARG A 339 17.12 12.80 -21.23
CA ARG A 339 16.26 11.83 -21.91
C ARG A 339 15.48 12.51 -23.03
N LEU A 340 15.51 11.89 -24.21
CA LEU A 340 14.71 12.25 -25.37
C LEU A 340 13.70 11.13 -25.65
N THR A 341 12.43 11.48 -25.75
CA THR A 341 11.35 10.59 -26.18
C THR A 341 10.73 11.15 -27.45
N THR A 342 10.71 10.36 -28.51
CA THR A 342 10.01 10.70 -29.75
C THR A 342 8.79 9.81 -29.90
N SER A 343 7.68 10.38 -30.36
CA SER A 343 6.47 9.65 -30.71
C SER A 343 6.03 10.04 -32.11
N SER A 344 5.76 9.06 -32.96
CA SER A 344 5.30 9.31 -34.32
C SER A 344 4.05 8.52 -34.67
N ARG A 345 3.29 9.05 -35.61
CA ARG A 345 2.19 8.37 -36.28
C ARG A 345 2.33 8.59 -37.77
N PHE A 346 2.07 7.56 -38.56
CA PHE A 346 2.10 7.68 -40.01
C PHE A 346 1.01 6.85 -40.67
N ASN A 347 0.37 7.45 -41.67
CA ASN A 347 -0.52 6.78 -42.59
C ASN A 347 0.13 6.71 -43.97
N PHE A 348 0.67 5.53 -44.31
CA PHE A 348 1.32 5.27 -45.59
C PHE A 348 0.41 5.49 -46.81
N TRP A 349 -0.92 5.35 -46.65
CA TRP A 349 -1.85 5.50 -47.76
C TRP A 349 -2.19 6.97 -48.06
N SER A 350 -2.30 7.82 -47.03
CA SER A 350 -2.63 9.24 -47.21
C SER A 350 -1.40 10.16 -47.21
N GLY A 351 -0.23 9.65 -46.80
CA GLY A 351 0.99 10.43 -46.59
C GLY A 351 0.95 11.35 -45.34
N LYS A 352 -0.11 11.30 -44.55
CA LYS A 352 -0.27 12.15 -43.36
C LYS A 352 0.28 11.47 -42.11
N GLY A 353 0.73 12.27 -41.16
CA GLY A 353 1.25 11.79 -39.89
C GLY A 353 1.60 12.91 -38.93
N SER A 354 2.27 12.54 -37.86
CA SER A 354 2.84 13.48 -36.90
C SER A 354 4.10 12.93 -36.26
N LEU A 355 4.92 13.85 -35.77
CA LEU A 355 6.11 13.60 -34.97
C LEU A 355 6.09 14.54 -33.77
N GLY A 356 6.19 13.98 -32.57
CA GLY A 356 6.44 14.69 -31.34
C GLY A 356 7.79 14.31 -30.75
N ALA A 357 8.45 15.25 -30.09
CA ALA A 357 9.68 15.00 -29.35
C ALA A 357 9.65 15.74 -28.01
N ASP A 358 9.90 14.99 -26.94
CA ASP A 358 9.96 15.45 -25.56
C ASP A 358 11.39 15.27 -25.05
N LEU A 359 12.03 16.36 -24.62
CA LEU A 359 13.37 16.37 -24.03
C LEU A 359 13.27 16.74 -22.56
N SER A 360 13.95 15.99 -21.69
CA SER A 360 13.92 16.23 -20.25
C SER A 360 15.29 16.11 -19.58
N TYR A 361 15.50 16.91 -18.53
CA TYR A 361 16.71 16.87 -17.71
C TYR A 361 16.38 17.13 -16.22
N PRO A 362 16.94 16.36 -15.27
CA PRO A 362 16.65 16.55 -13.84
C PRO A 362 17.20 17.90 -13.35
N MET A 363 16.30 18.76 -12.86
CA MET A 363 16.63 20.12 -12.43
C MET A 363 17.63 20.11 -11.27
N ASN A 364 17.55 19.10 -10.41
CA ASN A 364 18.41 19.02 -9.26
C ASN A 364 19.91 18.87 -9.58
N ARG A 365 20.23 18.34 -10.76
CA ARG A 365 21.61 18.27 -11.27
C ARG A 365 22.05 19.58 -11.92
N LEU A 366 21.11 20.33 -12.50
CA LEU A 366 21.40 21.62 -13.12
C LEU A 366 21.68 22.69 -12.06
N LEU A 367 20.95 22.65 -10.94
CA LEU A 367 21.02 23.65 -9.86
C LEU A 367 21.88 23.22 -8.66
N GLY A 368 22.34 21.96 -8.62
CA GLY A 368 23.16 21.44 -7.51
C GLY A 368 22.38 21.23 -6.20
N GLY A 369 21.06 21.06 -6.27
CA GLY A 369 20.14 20.98 -5.12
C GLY A 369 18.69 20.84 -5.59
N GLY A 370 17.68 21.11 -4.75
CA GLY A 370 16.28 21.10 -5.21
C GLY A 370 15.95 22.22 -6.22
N PRO A 371 14.79 22.16 -6.91
CA PRO A 371 13.67 21.23 -6.68
C PRO A 371 13.74 19.94 -7.51
N ASP A 372 13.05 18.89 -7.02
CA ASP A 372 12.98 17.57 -7.66
C ASP A 372 11.94 17.50 -8.78
N PHE A 373 12.17 18.30 -9.82
CA PHE A 373 11.41 18.28 -11.07
C PHE A 373 12.36 18.10 -12.25
N TYR A 374 11.80 17.83 -13.43
CA TYR A 374 12.54 17.82 -14.68
C TYR A 374 12.28 19.11 -15.46
N LEU A 375 13.33 19.77 -15.95
CA LEU A 375 13.19 20.69 -17.08
C LEU A 375 12.66 19.90 -18.26
N PHE A 376 11.65 20.41 -18.95
CA PHE A 376 10.96 19.68 -20.01
C PHE A 376 10.74 20.58 -21.23
N ALA A 377 11.16 20.13 -22.40
CA ALA A 377 10.92 20.80 -23.67
C ALA A 377 10.17 19.86 -24.60
N GLN A 378 9.13 20.35 -25.26
CA GLN A 378 8.26 19.59 -26.15
C GLN A 378 8.21 20.24 -27.52
N SER A 379 8.29 19.44 -28.56
CA SER A 379 7.98 19.84 -29.93
C SER A 379 6.96 18.89 -30.55
N PHE A 380 6.13 19.42 -31.45
CA PHE A 380 5.17 18.64 -32.22
C PHE A 380 5.07 19.21 -33.63
N VAL A 381 5.00 18.33 -34.63
CA VAL A 381 4.73 18.69 -36.02
C VAL A 381 3.79 17.67 -36.67
N GLY A 382 2.81 18.14 -37.42
CA GLY A 382 1.89 17.32 -38.22
C GLY A 382 0.46 17.32 -37.68
N TYR A 383 -0.25 16.20 -37.87
CA TYR A 383 -1.69 16.10 -37.61
C TYR A 383 -2.03 15.45 -36.26
N GLY A 384 -3.12 15.92 -35.66
CA GLY A 384 -3.75 15.30 -34.49
C GLY A 384 -2.92 15.32 -33.22
N GLU A 385 -2.41 16.51 -32.88
CA GLU A 385 -1.87 16.79 -31.55
C GLU A 385 -2.94 16.56 -30.47
N ASN A 386 -4.17 17.01 -30.76
CA ASN A 386 -5.36 16.85 -29.95
C ASN A 386 -6.51 16.30 -30.80
N LEU A 387 -7.57 15.81 -30.16
CA LEU A 387 -8.67 15.18 -30.88
C LEU A 387 -9.57 16.17 -31.61
N LEU A 388 -9.78 17.38 -31.07
CA LEU A 388 -10.59 18.44 -31.72
C LEU A 388 -10.05 18.82 -33.11
N ASP A 389 -8.74 19.02 -33.19
CA ASP A 389 -8.01 19.45 -34.39
C ASP A 389 -7.30 18.25 -35.07
N TYR A 390 -7.85 17.03 -34.99
CA TYR A 390 -7.23 15.82 -35.55
C TYR A 390 -6.86 15.92 -37.03
N ASN A 391 -7.60 16.75 -37.78
CA ASN A 391 -7.46 16.94 -39.21
C ASN A 391 -6.65 18.19 -39.60
N LYS A 392 -6.10 18.94 -38.64
CA LYS A 392 -5.26 20.12 -38.88
C LYS A 392 -3.79 19.80 -38.67
N SER A 393 -2.95 20.29 -39.58
CA SER A 393 -1.50 20.24 -39.41
C SER A 393 -1.07 21.41 -38.54
N THR A 394 -0.24 21.14 -37.54
CA THR A 394 0.26 22.17 -36.62
C THR A 394 1.73 21.95 -36.33
N THR A 395 2.41 23.03 -35.94
CA THR A 395 3.76 22.99 -35.38
C THR A 395 3.73 23.69 -34.02
N ARG A 396 4.33 23.06 -33.02
CA ARG A 396 4.37 23.55 -31.64
C ARG A 396 5.77 23.36 -31.06
N LEU A 397 6.19 24.34 -30.28
CA LEU A 397 7.36 24.26 -29.41
C LEU A 397 6.95 24.81 -28.05
N ARG A 398 7.16 24.04 -26.98
CA ARG A 398 6.80 24.41 -25.62
C ARG A 398 7.92 24.04 -24.65
N ILE A 399 8.04 24.79 -23.56
CA ILE A 399 9.00 24.54 -22.48
C ILE A 399 8.24 24.58 -21.15
N GLY A 400 8.66 23.79 -20.18
CA GLY A 400 8.10 23.81 -18.84
C GLY A 400 8.75 22.78 -17.94
N VAL A 401 7.92 22.15 -17.12
CA VAL A 401 8.37 21.22 -16.08
C VAL A 401 7.61 19.91 -16.14
N ALA A 402 8.29 18.82 -15.78
CA ALA A 402 7.68 17.52 -15.59
C ALA A 402 7.92 16.99 -14.17
N LEU A 403 6.91 16.32 -13.62
CA LEU A 403 6.96 15.55 -12.38
C LEU A 403 7.38 14.10 -12.68
N VAL A 404 6.95 13.59 -13.84
CA VAL A 404 7.27 12.25 -14.36
C VAL A 404 7.63 12.38 -15.84
N ARG A 405 8.64 11.65 -16.29
CA ARG A 405 9.21 11.71 -17.64
C ARG A 405 9.47 10.34 -18.25
#